data_AF-A0A1B2ZB92-F1
#
_entry.id   AF-A0A1B2ZB92-F1
#
_cell.length_a   1.000
_cell.length_b   1.000
_cell.length_c   1.000
_cell.angle_alpha   90.00
_cell.angle_beta   90.00
_cell.angle_gamma   90.00
#
_symmetry.space_group_name_H-M   'P 1'
#
loop_
_entity.id
_entity.type
_entity.pdbx_description
1 polymer ?
#
loop_
_entity_poly.entity_id
_entity_poly.type
_entity_poly.pdbx_seq_one_letter_code
_entity_poly.pdbx_strand_id
1 'polypeptide(L)' 'MSNTIEDLLYEAHKQGKREALIKSLDKIRKTSPNMNLTDLYQLEYEQLGK' A
#
# COMPACT_ATOMS: atom_id res chain seq x y z
N MET A 1 -1.52 -15.39 -8.26
CA MET A 1 -0.77 -15.48 -6.99
C MET A 1 -1.31 -14.38 -6.12
N SER A 2 -1.82 -14.70 -4.94
CA SER A 2 -2.31 -13.68 -4.00
C SER A 2 -1.08 -12.99 -3.40
N ASN A 3 -0.76 -11.79 -3.88
CA ASN A 3 0.31 -10.99 -3.28
C ASN A 3 -0.19 -10.56 -1.90
N THR A 4 0.49 -11.04 -0.87
CA THR A 4 0.13 -10.73 0.51
C THR A 4 0.54 -9.29 0.80
N ILE A 5 -0.05 -8.65 1.82
CA ILE A 5 0.37 -7.29 2.24
C ILE A 5 1.89 -7.23 2.48
N GLU A 6 2.48 -8.32 2.98
CA GLU A 6 3.92 -8.46 3.19
C GLU A 6 4.71 -8.40 1.87
N ASP A 7 4.23 -9.01 0.79
CA ASP A 7 4.87 -8.95 -0.53
C ASP A 7 4.85 -7.51 -1.07
N LEU A 8 3.71 -6.83 -0.98
CA LEU A 8 3.57 -5.43 -1.40
C LEU A 8 4.48 -4.49 -0.60
N LEU A 9 4.57 -4.70 0.72
CA LEU A 9 5.49 -3.96 1.58
C LEU A 9 6.94 -4.23 1.23
N TYR A 10 7.28 -5.48 0.93
CA TYR A 10 8.63 -5.89 0.56
C TYR A 10 9.04 -5.31 -0.80
N GLU A 11 8.15 -5.32 -1.79
CA GLU A 11 8.39 -4.70 -3.10
C GLU A 11 8.49 -3.17 -2.99
N ALA A 12 7.57 -2.52 -2.26
CA ALA A 12 7.64 -1.08 -2.02
C ALA A 12 8.93 -0.68 -1.28
N HIS A 13 9.42 -1.53 -0.36
CA HIS A 13 10.70 -1.34 0.31
C HIS A 13 11.88 -1.50 -0.65
N LYS A 14 11.88 -2.52 -1.52
CA LYS A 14 12.90 -2.69 -2.56
C LYS A 14 12.98 -1.49 -3.50
N GLN A 15 11.86 -0.82 -3.76
CA GLN A 15 11.79 0.37 -4.60
C GLN A 15 12.13 1.68 -3.84
N GLY A 16 12.43 1.62 -2.54
CA GLY A 16 12.64 2.82 -1.72
C GLY A 16 11.37 3.65 -1.48
N LYS A 17 10.20 3.12 -1.86
CA LYS A 17 8.89 3.78 -1.79
C LYS A 17 8.10 3.42 -0.54
N ARG A 18 8.69 2.66 0.40
CA ARG A 18 8.02 2.23 1.64
C ARG A 18 7.45 3.39 2.45
N GLU A 19 8.21 4.47 2.63
CA GLU A 19 7.73 5.64 3.38
C GLU A 19 6.60 6.37 2.64
N ALA A 20 6.66 6.43 1.31
CA ALA A 20 5.59 6.99 0.49
C ALA A 20 4.30 6.16 0.62
N LEU A 21 4.42 4.83 0.55
CA LEU A 21 3.32 3.89 0.76
C LEU A 21 2.69 4.11 2.15
N ILE A 22 3.49 4.15 3.23
CA ILE A 22 2.98 4.37 4.60
C ILE A 22 2.27 5.72 4.74
N LYS A 23 2.82 6.79 4.15
CA LYS A 23 2.17 8.11 4.16
C LYS A 23 0.83 8.11 3.43
N SER A 24 0.73 7.44 2.29
CA SER A 24 -0.53 7.35 1.56
C SER A 24 -1.55 6.48 2.27
N LEU A 25 -1.13 5.35 2.85
CA LEU A 25 -1.98 4.50 3.67
C LEU A 25 -2.58 5.29 4.86
N ASP A 26 -1.78 6.14 5.51
CA ASP A 26 -2.25 7.00 6.61
C ASP A 26 -3.30 8.02 6.15
N LYS A 27 -3.13 8.57 4.94
CA LYS A 27 -4.16 9.44 4.31
C LYS A 27 -5.44 8.68 4.03
N ILE A 28 -5.37 7.52 3.37
CA ILE A 28 -6.58 6.76 3.01
C ILE A 28 -7.29 6.25 4.26
N ARG A 29 -6.58 5.83 5.32
CA ARG A 29 -7.22 5.46 6.60
C ARG A 29 -8.01 6.60 7.22
N LYS A 30 -7.59 7.85 7.02
CA LYS A 30 -8.33 9.03 7.46
C LYS A 30 -9.55 9.33 6.58
N THR A 31 -9.48 9.02 5.28
CA THR A 31 -10.55 9.28 4.32
C THR A 31 -11.56 8.12 4.21
N SER A 32 -11.15 6.89 4.50
CA SER A 32 -11.93 5.66 4.36
C SER A 32 -11.51 4.63 5.42
N PRO A 33 -11.94 4.83 6.68
CA PRO A 33 -11.54 4.00 7.82
C PRO A 33 -12.06 2.55 7.75
N ASN A 34 -13.08 2.28 6.94
CA ASN A 34 -13.68 0.95 6.77
C ASN A 34 -13.10 0.14 5.60
N MET A 35 -12.12 0.69 4.88
CA MET A 35 -11.51 -0.01 3.76
C MET A 35 -10.56 -1.10 4.27
N ASN A 36 -10.63 -2.28 3.67
CA ASN A 36 -9.85 -3.42 4.10
C ASN A 36 -8.36 -3.17 3.81
N LEU A 37 -7.49 -3.52 4.76
CA LEU A 37 -6.04 -3.22 4.65
C LEU A 37 -5.46 -3.81 3.36
N THR A 38 -5.84 -5.04 3.00
CA THR A 38 -5.36 -5.69 1.77
C THR A 38 -5.69 -4.88 0.51
N ASP A 39 -6.95 -4.44 0.38
CA ASP A 39 -7.39 -3.64 -0.78
C ASP A 39 -6.66 -2.29 -0.80
N LEU A 40 -6.46 -1.69 0.37
CA LEU A 40 -5.83 -0.38 0.53
C LEU A 40 -4.34 -0.43 0.17
N TYR A 41 -3.64 -1.49 0.56
CA TYR A 41 -2.24 -1.75 0.17
C TYR A 41 -2.10 -2.06 -1.32
N GLN A 42 -3.01 -2.85 -1.87
CA GLN A 42 -2.99 -3.20 -3.29
C GLN A 42 -3.23 -1.96 -4.17
N LEU A 43 -4.21 -1.13 -3.82
CA LEU A 43 -4.56 0.09 -4.55
C LEU A 43 -3.44 1.13 -4.52
N GLU A 44 -2.76 1.29 -3.38
CA GLU A 44 -1.59 2.17 -3.27
C GLU A 44 -0.37 1.63 -4.02
N TYR A 45 -0.16 0.32 -3.99
CA TYR A 45 0.94 -0.28 -4.74
C TYR A 45 0.73 -0.14 -6.26
N GLU A 46 -0.51 -0.34 -6.74
CA GLU A 46 -0.86 -0.08 -8.14
C GLU A 46 -0.65 1.38 -8.55
N GLN A 47 -0.90 2.33 -7.64
CA GLN A 47 -0.60 3.75 -7.89
C GLN A 47 0.90 4.05 -7.95
N LEU A 48 1.73 3.36 -7.17
CA LEU A 48 3.19 3.54 -7.17
C LEU A 48 3.90 2.88 -8.38
N GLY A 49 3.21 1.97 -9.09
CA GLY A 49 3.72 1.23 -10.24
C GLY A 49 3.54 1.92 -11.61
N LYS A 50 2.83 3.06 -11.67
CA LYS A 50 2.78 3.97 -12.83
C LYS A 50 3.78 5.10 -12.70
#